data_AF-L7UHS7-F1
#
_entry.id   AF-L7UHS7-F1
#
_cell.length_a   1.000
_cell.length_b   1.000
_cell.length_c   1.000
_cell.angle_alpha   90.00
_cell.angle_beta   90.00
_cell.angle_gamma   90.00
#
_symmetry.space_group_name_H-M   'P 1'
#
loop_
_entity.id
_entity.type
_entity.pdbx_description
1 polymer ?
#
loop_
_entity_poly.entity_id
_entity_poly.type
_entity_poly.pdbx_seq_one_letter_code
_entity_poly.pdbx_strand_id
1 'polypeptide(L)'
;MQPQPTNWLPGIIVLAVAFVAAAAWLLFMRRRGALATPEPKDGVLDDLTQRAQSLIDQLRTLEADKHNLAPEQYAAEKSRLEREAAGALRAKDEHLKRKAASADAPARPVQAPAPTGWSARNPQLSGALWGAGIVLFFGGLGYLLVSEQQTRADGQEATGRMPPGAAAQQQQQQGAMQMQEEAELTEARARLEANPSDLESASLLSHELIRRQQFEEAALVTAKALAVDPFHVELRVHRGVLRATRGDLEGAEAELTELVNTWPDAQEALIFLGSLALRREDKVKALEHFERFSVEVPRTMQPPQLGPAIAQLRAEIANVP
;
A
#
# COMPACT_ATOMS: atom_id res chain seq x y z
N MET A 1 34.73 3.33 0.89
CA MET A 1 34.15 2.43 -0.13
C MET A 1 33.89 3.27 -1.38
N GLN A 2 34.50 2.94 -2.52
CA GLN A 2 34.28 3.72 -3.75
C GLN A 2 32.87 3.44 -4.29
N PRO A 3 32.10 4.46 -4.73
CA PRO A 3 30.76 4.26 -5.26
C PRO A 3 30.83 3.47 -6.57
N GLN A 4 30.14 2.34 -6.63
CA GLN A 4 29.97 1.58 -7.86
C GLN A 4 29.17 2.45 -8.86
N PRO A 5 29.65 2.63 -10.10
CA PRO A 5 28.95 3.46 -11.08
C PRO A 5 27.60 2.85 -11.44
N THR A 6 26.55 3.66 -11.40
CA THR A 6 25.18 3.27 -11.77
C THR A 6 25.15 2.71 -13.20
N ASN A 7 24.71 1.47 -13.35
CA ASN A 7 24.59 0.84 -14.66
C ASN A 7 23.27 1.28 -15.33
N TRP A 8 23.33 2.38 -16.10
CA TRP A 8 22.19 2.92 -16.86
C TRP A 8 21.85 2.13 -18.13
N LEU A 9 22.64 1.11 -18.46
CA LEU A 9 22.53 0.35 -19.69
C LEU A 9 21.13 -0.26 -19.91
N PRO A 10 20.45 -0.86 -18.90
CA PRO A 10 19.10 -1.40 -19.08
C PRO A 10 18.07 -0.31 -19.41
N GLY A 11 18.15 0.85 -18.75
CA GLY A 11 17.24 1.97 -19.00
C GLY A 11 17.42 2.58 -20.39
N ILE A 12 18.66 2.66 -20.87
CA ILE A 12 18.98 3.14 -22.22
C ILE A 12 18.44 2.17 -23.29
N ILE A 13 18.52 0.86 -23.05
CA ILE A 13 17.97 -0.16 -23.98
C ILE A 13 16.45 -0.02 -24.10
N VAL A 14 15.73 0.12 -22.98
CA VAL A 14 14.26 0.29 -22.99
C VAL A 14 13.86 1.57 -23.73
N LEU A 15 14.58 2.68 -23.49
CA LEU A 15 14.34 3.95 -24.18
C LEU A 15 14.57 3.82 -25.70
N ALA A 16 15.64 3.15 -26.11
CA ALA A 16 15.97 2.93 -27.51
C ALA A 16 14.91 2.09 -28.22
N VAL A 17 14.44 1.01 -27.59
CA VAL A 17 13.36 0.16 -28.13
C VAL A 17 12.06 0.97 -28.28
N ALA A 18 11.72 1.80 -27.30
CA ALA A 18 10.54 2.66 -27.37
C ALA A 18 10.62 3.68 -28.52
N PHE A 19 11.79 4.30 -28.74
CA PHE A 19 12.02 5.22 -29.85
C PHE A 19 11.89 4.54 -31.22
N VAL A 20 12.44 3.33 -31.37
CA VAL A 20 12.33 2.56 -32.61
C VAL A 20 10.88 2.17 -32.89
N ALA A 21 10.13 1.74 -31.86
CA ALA A 21 8.71 1.43 -32.00
C ALA A 21 7.89 2.68 -32.36
N ALA A 22 8.16 3.82 -31.73
CA ALA A 22 7.50 5.08 -32.04
C ALA A 22 7.81 5.58 -33.46
N ALA A 23 9.06 5.45 -33.91
CA ALA A 23 9.47 5.80 -35.26
C ALA A 23 8.81 4.90 -36.31
N ALA A 24 8.74 3.59 -36.05
CA ALA A 24 8.04 2.63 -36.90
C ALA A 24 6.54 2.94 -36.98
N TRP A 25 5.91 3.30 -35.85
CA TRP A 25 4.51 3.70 -35.79
C TRP A 25 4.24 5.01 -36.55
N LEU A 26 5.12 6.01 -36.41
CA LEU A 26 5.05 7.26 -37.17
C LEU A 26 5.21 7.04 -38.66
N LEU A 27 6.15 6.19 -39.09
CA LEU A 27 6.31 5.85 -40.51
C LEU A 27 5.09 5.11 -41.06
N PHE A 28 4.48 4.24 -40.25
CA PHE A 28 3.26 3.53 -40.61
C PHE A 28 2.03 4.46 -40.67
N MET A 29 1.90 5.39 -39.71
CA MET A 29 0.88 6.43 -39.72
C MET A 29 1.07 7.42 -40.86
N ARG A 30 2.30 7.80 -41.19
CA ARG A 30 2.58 8.72 -42.31
C ARG A 30 2.26 8.08 -43.66
N ARG A 31 2.41 6.74 -43.79
CA ARG A 31 1.90 5.98 -44.94
C ARG A 31 0.37 5.90 -45.00
N ARG A 32 -0.32 5.92 -43.85
CA ARG A 32 -1.80 5.93 -43.78
C ARG A 32 -2.41 7.33 -43.87
N GLY A 33 -1.69 8.37 -43.45
CA GLY A 33 -2.15 9.75 -43.37
C GLY A 33 -2.17 10.51 -44.69
N ALA A 34 -1.63 9.93 -45.77
CA ALA A 34 -1.71 10.54 -47.11
C ALA A 34 -3.11 10.46 -47.76
N LEU A 35 -4.13 9.90 -47.08
CA LEU A 35 -5.47 9.67 -47.65
C LEU A 35 -6.66 10.06 -46.75
N ALA A 36 -6.47 10.90 -45.74
CA ALA A 36 -7.60 11.37 -44.91
C ALA A 36 -7.69 12.90 -44.92
N THR A 37 -8.39 13.44 -45.92
CA THR A 37 -8.93 14.80 -45.85
C THR A 37 -10.00 14.83 -44.75
N PRO A 38 -9.92 15.72 -43.74
CA PRO A 38 -10.97 15.84 -42.73
C PRO A 38 -12.28 16.27 -43.41
N GLU A 39 -13.38 15.56 -43.11
CA GLU A 39 -14.71 15.89 -43.66
C GLU A 39 -15.11 17.33 -43.29
N PRO A 40 -15.79 18.06 -44.21
CA PRO A 40 -16.31 19.39 -43.92
C PRO A 40 -17.40 19.30 -42.83
N LYS A 41 -17.28 20.14 -41.78
CA LYS A 41 -18.27 20.27 -40.71
C LYS A 41 -19.63 20.66 -41.30
N ASP A 42 -20.68 19.97 -40.89
CA ASP A 42 -22.05 20.16 -41.37
C ASP A 42 -22.73 21.32 -40.61
N GLY A 43 -22.38 22.56 -40.99
CA GLY A 43 -22.82 23.77 -40.27
C GLY A 43 -24.35 23.91 -40.14
N VAL A 44 -25.11 23.33 -41.06
CA VAL A 44 -26.59 23.32 -41.00
C VAL A 44 -27.10 22.44 -39.84
N LEU A 45 -26.43 21.32 -39.58
CA LEU A 45 -26.79 20.43 -38.46
C LEU A 45 -26.46 21.08 -37.11
N ASP A 46 -25.35 21.81 -37.05
CA ASP A 46 -24.91 22.54 -35.85
C ASP A 46 -25.90 23.66 -35.50
N ASP A 47 -26.30 24.48 -36.49
CA ASP A 47 -27.29 25.55 -36.31
C ASP A 47 -28.65 25.03 -35.83
N LEU A 48 -29.15 23.95 -36.42
CA LEU A 48 -30.41 23.31 -36.01
C LEU A 48 -30.34 22.75 -34.59
N THR A 49 -29.18 22.21 -34.21
CA THR A 49 -28.96 21.67 -32.86
C THR A 49 -28.94 22.79 -31.83
N GLN A 50 -28.25 23.89 -32.11
CA GLN A 50 -28.19 25.05 -31.21
C GLN A 50 -29.56 25.70 -31.03
N ARG A 51 -30.35 25.80 -32.10
CA ARG A 51 -31.73 26.33 -32.04
C ARG A 51 -32.69 25.43 -31.25
N ALA A 52 -32.60 24.12 -31.40
CA ALA A 52 -33.42 23.21 -30.62
C ALA A 52 -33.09 23.31 -29.12
N GLN A 53 -31.80 23.41 -28.77
CA GLN A 53 -31.35 23.54 -27.40
C GLN A 53 -31.86 24.84 -26.74
N SER A 54 -31.77 25.98 -27.44
CA SER A 54 -32.22 27.26 -26.88
C SER A 54 -33.73 27.29 -26.60
N LEU A 55 -34.56 26.65 -27.44
CA LEU A 55 -36.00 26.54 -27.23
C LEU A 55 -36.36 25.63 -26.03
N ILE A 56 -35.60 24.56 -25.82
CA ILE A 56 -35.76 23.68 -24.65
C ILE A 56 -35.41 24.44 -23.37
N ASP A 57 -34.36 25.25 -23.39
CA ASP A 57 -33.97 26.05 -22.24
C ASP A 57 -35.02 27.14 -21.94
N GLN A 58 -35.61 27.77 -22.97
CA GLN A 58 -36.74 28.71 -22.81
C GLN A 58 -37.99 28.05 -22.21
N LEU A 59 -38.30 26.81 -22.59
CA LEU A 59 -39.39 26.04 -21.98
C LEU A 59 -39.12 25.77 -20.50
N ARG A 60 -37.87 25.43 -20.15
CA ARG A 60 -37.47 25.20 -18.75
C ARG A 60 -37.59 26.48 -17.92
N THR A 61 -37.19 27.63 -18.46
CA THR A 61 -37.34 28.92 -17.75
C THR A 61 -38.81 29.32 -17.60
N LEU A 62 -39.63 29.14 -18.65
CA LEU A 62 -41.06 29.43 -18.58
C LEU A 62 -41.76 28.56 -17.52
N GLU A 63 -41.36 27.30 -17.37
CA GLU A 63 -41.90 26.39 -16.35
C GLU A 63 -41.48 26.79 -14.93
N ALA A 64 -40.28 27.34 -14.75
CA ALA A 64 -39.85 27.91 -13.47
C ALA A 64 -40.65 29.18 -13.09
N ASP A 65 -40.97 30.03 -14.08
CA ASP A 65 -41.71 31.29 -13.87
C ASP A 65 -43.24 31.12 -13.86
N LYS A 66 -43.74 29.88 -13.93
CA LYS A 66 -45.18 29.55 -13.99
C LYS A 66 -46.05 30.26 -12.94
N HIS A 67 -45.48 30.55 -11.77
CA HIS A 67 -46.21 31.12 -10.63
C HIS A 67 -46.37 32.65 -10.74
N ASN A 68 -45.62 33.27 -11.65
CA ASN A 68 -45.60 34.73 -11.88
C ASN A 68 -46.50 35.15 -13.06
N LEU A 69 -47.00 34.19 -13.86
CA LEU A 69 -47.83 34.45 -15.04
C LEU A 69 -49.29 34.06 -14.81
N ALA A 70 -50.21 34.76 -15.48
CA ALA A 70 -51.61 34.34 -15.51
C ALA A 70 -51.75 32.96 -16.18
N PRO A 71 -52.65 32.07 -15.70
CA PRO A 71 -52.75 30.68 -16.20
C PRO A 71 -52.98 30.58 -17.72
N GLU A 72 -53.75 31.50 -18.30
CA GLU A 72 -54.01 31.54 -19.74
C GLU A 72 -52.80 32.00 -20.55
N GLN A 73 -52.02 32.95 -20.02
CA GLN A 73 -50.80 33.45 -20.66
C GLN A 73 -49.71 32.38 -20.68
N TYR A 74 -49.52 31.68 -19.55
CA TYR A 74 -48.60 30.55 -19.46
C TYR A 74 -48.95 29.44 -20.47
N ALA A 75 -50.23 29.06 -20.57
CA ALA A 75 -50.67 28.03 -21.51
C ALA A 75 -50.42 28.43 -22.97
N ALA A 76 -50.68 29.70 -23.32
CA ALA A 76 -50.43 30.22 -24.65
C ALA A 76 -48.94 30.23 -25.01
N GLU A 77 -48.08 30.72 -24.12
CA GLU A 77 -46.63 30.77 -24.35
C GLU A 77 -45.98 29.38 -24.39
N LYS A 78 -46.39 28.48 -23.49
CA LYS A 78 -45.92 27.09 -23.48
C LYS A 78 -46.26 26.39 -24.79
N SER A 79 -47.51 26.49 -25.25
CA SER A 79 -47.93 25.88 -26.52
C SER A 79 -47.24 26.48 -27.75
N ARG A 80 -46.80 27.74 -27.70
CA ARG A 80 -46.00 28.37 -28.77
C ARG A 80 -44.60 27.76 -28.81
N LEU A 81 -43.90 27.76 -27.68
CA LEU A 81 -42.53 27.26 -27.59
C LEU A 81 -42.43 25.76 -27.87
N GLU A 82 -43.40 24.96 -27.42
CA GLU A 82 -43.46 23.51 -27.70
C GLU A 82 -43.59 23.24 -29.21
N ARG A 83 -44.41 24.02 -29.92
CA ARG A 83 -44.56 23.89 -31.38
C ARG A 83 -43.28 24.27 -32.12
N GLU A 84 -42.61 25.33 -31.68
CA GLU A 84 -41.33 25.76 -32.26
C GLU A 84 -40.20 24.75 -32.00
N ALA A 85 -40.11 24.22 -30.78
CA ALA A 85 -39.13 23.20 -30.41
C ALA A 85 -39.35 21.90 -31.21
N ALA A 86 -40.60 21.45 -31.31
CA ALA A 86 -40.95 20.29 -32.13
C ALA A 86 -40.63 20.51 -33.62
N GLY A 87 -40.80 21.74 -34.13
CA GLY A 87 -40.42 22.11 -35.49
C GLY A 87 -38.90 22.03 -35.72
N ALA A 88 -38.10 22.56 -34.80
CA ALA A 88 -36.64 22.54 -34.90
C ALA A 88 -36.07 21.11 -34.86
N LEU A 89 -36.60 20.25 -33.99
CA LEU A 89 -36.18 18.85 -33.88
C LEU A 89 -36.54 18.05 -35.14
N ARG A 90 -37.74 18.25 -35.71
CA ARG A 90 -38.11 17.60 -36.98
C ARG A 90 -37.22 18.01 -38.15
N ALA A 91 -36.87 19.30 -38.23
CA ALA A 91 -35.97 19.80 -39.27
C ALA A 91 -34.57 19.16 -39.16
N LYS A 92 -34.07 18.98 -37.92
CA LYS A 92 -32.82 18.26 -37.65
C LYS A 92 -32.88 16.80 -38.10
N ASP A 93 -33.95 16.09 -37.75
CA ASP A 93 -34.14 14.68 -38.13
C ASP A 93 -34.26 14.52 -39.65
N GLU A 94 -34.96 15.43 -40.34
CA GLU A 94 -35.00 15.42 -41.80
C GLU A 94 -33.62 15.63 -42.43
N HIS A 95 -32.81 16.54 -41.89
CA HIS A 95 -31.45 16.79 -42.39
C HIS A 95 -30.56 15.56 -42.22
N LEU A 96 -30.62 14.91 -41.05
CA LEU A 96 -29.93 13.65 -40.79
C LEU A 96 -30.41 12.52 -41.70
N LYS A 97 -31.72 12.43 -41.96
CA LYS A 97 -32.29 11.44 -42.87
C LYS A 97 -31.86 11.68 -44.33
N ARG A 98 -31.80 12.94 -44.78
CA ARG A 98 -31.29 13.31 -46.12
C ARG A 98 -29.81 12.99 -46.25
N LYS A 99 -29.02 13.27 -45.20
CA LYS A 99 -27.60 12.91 -45.14
C LYS A 99 -27.38 11.40 -45.20
N ALA A 100 -28.14 10.63 -44.42
CA ALA A 100 -28.11 9.17 -44.47
C ALA A 100 -28.51 8.63 -45.85
N ALA A 101 -29.57 9.18 -46.47
CA ALA A 101 -30.00 8.81 -47.81
C ALA A 101 -28.97 9.17 -48.90
N SER A 102 -28.19 10.23 -48.71
CA SER A 102 -27.08 10.57 -49.61
C SER A 102 -25.84 9.69 -49.42
N ALA A 103 -25.67 9.10 -48.23
CA ALA A 103 -24.59 8.15 -47.92
C ALA A 103 -24.89 6.73 -48.44
N ASP A 104 -26.17 6.35 -48.52
CA ASP A 104 -26.64 5.05 -49.07
C ASP A 104 -26.84 5.05 -50.60
N ALA A 105 -26.55 6.16 -51.29
CA ALA A 105 -26.54 6.16 -52.76
C ALA A 105 -25.42 5.22 -53.27
N PRO A 106 -25.70 4.27 -54.18
CA PRO A 106 -24.70 3.30 -54.62
C PRO A 106 -23.53 4.03 -55.26
N ALA A 107 -22.37 3.98 -54.59
CA ALA A 107 -21.12 4.46 -55.13
C ALA A 107 -20.85 3.75 -56.46
N ARG A 108 -20.66 4.52 -57.55
CA ARG A 108 -20.17 3.97 -58.82
C ARG A 108 -18.87 3.22 -58.53
N PRO A 109 -18.69 1.98 -59.04
CA PRO A 109 -17.57 1.15 -58.64
C PRO A 109 -16.29 1.73 -59.24
N VAL A 110 -15.47 2.37 -58.41
CA VAL A 110 -14.05 2.53 -58.72
C VAL A 110 -13.38 1.23 -58.29
N GLN A 111 -12.97 0.42 -59.28
CA GLN A 111 -12.21 -0.80 -59.03
C GLN A 111 -10.93 -0.45 -58.26
N ALA A 112 -10.83 -0.90 -57.01
CA ALA A 112 -9.59 -0.86 -56.26
C ALA A 112 -8.66 -1.98 -56.76
N PRO A 113 -7.34 -1.74 -56.92
CA PRO A 113 -6.41 -2.76 -57.35
C PRO A 113 -6.32 -3.89 -56.31
N ALA A 114 -6.25 -5.14 -56.77
CA ALA A 114 -6.15 -6.31 -55.91
C ALA A 114 -4.88 -6.26 -55.02
N PRO A 115 -4.97 -6.62 -53.72
CA PRO A 115 -3.83 -6.56 -52.81
C PRO A 115 -2.79 -7.64 -53.15
N THR A 116 -1.59 -7.23 -53.57
CA THR A 116 -0.49 -8.12 -53.98
C THR A 116 0.52 -8.45 -52.88
N GLY A 117 0.13 -8.36 -51.60
CA GLY A 117 1.01 -8.57 -50.45
C GLY A 117 0.93 -9.98 -49.82
N TRP A 118 2.03 -10.45 -49.21
CA TRP A 118 2.11 -11.72 -48.46
C TRP A 118 1.02 -11.86 -47.37
N SER A 119 0.67 -10.73 -46.73
CA SER A 119 -0.42 -10.59 -45.76
C SER A 119 -1.82 -10.94 -46.33
N ALA A 120 -2.05 -10.72 -47.63
CA ALA A 120 -3.30 -11.08 -48.30
C ALA A 120 -3.37 -12.57 -48.70
N ARG A 121 -2.23 -13.25 -48.83
CA ARG A 121 -2.17 -14.70 -49.13
C ARG A 121 -2.43 -15.55 -47.89
N ASN A 122 -1.91 -15.17 -46.74
CA ASN A 122 -1.98 -15.96 -45.50
C ASN A 122 -2.48 -15.13 -44.29
N PRO A 123 -3.78 -14.76 -44.25
CA PRO A 123 -4.32 -13.89 -43.20
C PRO A 123 -4.29 -14.53 -41.79
N GLN A 124 -4.46 -15.85 -41.69
CA GLN A 124 -4.49 -16.56 -40.41
C GLN A 124 -3.11 -16.65 -39.74
N LEU A 125 -2.05 -16.90 -40.53
CA LEU A 125 -0.67 -16.90 -40.05
C LEU A 125 -0.23 -15.52 -39.59
N SER A 126 -0.72 -14.47 -40.25
CA SER A 126 -0.46 -13.09 -39.86
C SER A 126 -1.03 -12.77 -38.47
N GLY A 127 -2.22 -13.30 -38.15
CA GLY A 127 -2.82 -13.18 -36.82
C GLY A 127 -2.11 -14.02 -35.76
N ALA A 128 -1.74 -15.25 -36.09
CA ALA A 128 -1.02 -16.15 -35.17
C ALA A 128 0.35 -15.59 -34.75
N LEU A 129 1.12 -15.02 -35.68
CA LEU A 129 2.39 -14.36 -35.38
C LEU A 129 2.22 -13.15 -34.46
N TRP A 130 1.16 -12.38 -34.66
CA TRP A 130 0.83 -11.24 -33.80
C TRP A 130 0.45 -11.69 -32.39
N GLY A 131 -0.38 -12.74 -32.25
CA GLY A 131 -0.75 -13.31 -30.96
C GLY A 131 0.45 -13.88 -30.20
N ALA A 132 1.33 -14.61 -30.89
CA ALA A 132 2.55 -15.16 -30.29
C ALA A 132 3.49 -14.05 -29.76
N GLY A 133 3.62 -12.95 -30.49
CA GLY A 133 4.39 -11.78 -30.05
C GLY A 133 3.83 -11.15 -28.77
N ILE A 134 2.50 -11.02 -28.67
CA ILE A 134 1.82 -10.48 -27.47
C ILE A 134 2.07 -11.38 -26.26
N VAL A 135 1.89 -12.69 -26.40
CA VAL A 135 2.07 -13.65 -25.30
C VAL A 135 3.51 -13.66 -24.81
N LEU A 136 4.49 -13.64 -25.71
CA LEU A 136 5.91 -13.55 -25.34
C LEU A 136 6.25 -12.23 -24.65
N PHE A 137 5.66 -11.12 -25.11
CA PHE A 137 5.87 -9.81 -24.49
C PHE A 137 5.31 -9.76 -23.07
N PHE A 138 4.03 -10.11 -22.86
CA PHE A 138 3.42 -10.06 -21.53
C PHE A 138 3.93 -11.16 -20.60
N GLY A 139 4.27 -12.33 -21.13
CA GLY A 139 4.92 -13.40 -20.37
C GLY A 139 6.33 -13.01 -19.91
N GLY A 140 7.12 -12.42 -20.80
CA GLY A 140 8.44 -11.88 -20.46
C GLY A 140 8.36 -10.73 -19.47
N LEU A 141 7.40 -9.81 -19.65
CA LEU A 141 7.15 -8.71 -18.73
C LEU A 141 6.73 -9.23 -17.35
N GLY A 142 5.81 -10.19 -17.28
CA GLY A 142 5.35 -10.80 -16.03
C GLY A 142 6.47 -11.52 -15.29
N TYR A 143 7.31 -12.28 -16.01
CA TYR A 143 8.50 -12.91 -15.43
C TYR A 143 9.47 -11.89 -14.85
N LEU A 144 9.77 -10.82 -15.61
CA LEU A 144 10.64 -9.74 -15.14
C LEU A 144 10.07 -9.07 -13.88
N LEU A 145 8.77 -8.79 -13.88
CA LEU A 145 8.08 -8.10 -12.79
C LEU A 145 8.04 -8.93 -11.50
N VAL A 146 7.85 -10.26 -11.61
CA VAL A 146 7.95 -11.17 -10.46
C VAL A 146 9.39 -11.34 -9.99
N SER A 147 10.36 -11.35 -10.92
CA SER A 147 11.78 -11.51 -10.56
C SER A 147 12.36 -10.31 -9.80
N GLU A 148 11.80 -9.11 -9.98
CA GLU A 148 12.24 -7.90 -9.26
C GLU A 148 11.44 -7.57 -7.99
N GLN A 149 10.42 -8.38 -7.64
CA GLN A 149 9.69 -8.18 -6.38
C GLN A 149 10.54 -8.61 -5.17
N GLN A 150 11.25 -7.65 -4.56
CA GLN A 150 11.87 -7.85 -3.25
C GLN A 150 10.84 -7.70 -2.13
N THR A 151 10.90 -8.58 -1.13
CA THR A 151 10.12 -8.45 0.12
C THR A 151 10.56 -7.18 0.85
N ARG A 152 9.60 -6.31 1.16
CA ARG A 152 9.84 -5.01 1.80
C ARG A 152 10.56 -5.20 3.14
N ALA A 153 11.78 -4.70 3.25
CA ALA A 153 12.49 -4.58 4.52
C ALA A 153 12.11 -3.25 5.21
N ASP A 154 12.06 -3.25 6.55
CA ASP A 154 11.75 -2.05 7.33
C ASP A 154 12.72 -0.90 6.99
N GLY A 155 12.17 0.27 6.64
CA GLY A 155 12.94 1.46 6.26
C GLY A 155 13.12 1.70 4.75
N GLN A 156 12.55 0.87 3.87
CA GLN A 156 12.58 1.10 2.41
C GLN A 156 11.34 1.86 1.89
N GLU A 157 11.58 2.85 1.03
CA GLU A 157 10.52 3.51 0.27
C GLU A 157 9.90 2.56 -0.77
N ALA A 158 8.76 2.96 -1.36
CA ALA A 158 8.03 2.18 -2.38
C ALA A 158 8.86 1.81 -3.63
N THR A 159 10.07 2.36 -3.77
CA THR A 159 11.03 2.10 -4.86
C THR A 159 12.23 1.25 -4.43
N GLY A 160 12.26 0.71 -3.20
CA GLY A 160 13.32 -0.18 -2.71
C GLY A 160 14.66 0.50 -2.40
N ARG A 161 14.73 1.83 -2.46
CA ARG A 161 15.94 2.60 -2.13
C ARG A 161 15.79 3.31 -0.78
N MET A 162 16.84 3.23 0.04
CA MET A 162 16.96 4.05 1.24
C MET A 162 17.32 5.50 0.82
N PRO A 163 16.71 6.53 1.42
CA PRO A 163 17.14 7.91 1.22
C PRO A 163 18.64 8.05 1.51
N PRO A 164 19.41 8.83 0.72
CA PRO A 164 20.79 9.12 1.04
C PRO A 164 20.88 9.71 2.45
N GLY A 165 21.52 8.98 3.38
CA GLY A 165 21.63 9.37 4.78
C GLY A 165 20.66 8.67 5.74
N ALA A 166 19.64 7.95 5.30
CA ALA A 166 18.69 7.25 6.18
C ALA A 166 19.39 6.21 7.08
N ALA A 167 20.31 5.41 6.53
CA ALA A 167 21.12 4.47 7.32
C ALA A 167 22.01 5.20 8.35
N ALA A 168 22.57 6.36 7.99
CA ALA A 168 23.39 7.16 8.89
C ALA A 168 22.51 7.82 9.98
N GLN A 169 21.31 8.26 9.65
CA GLN A 169 20.32 8.80 10.58
C GLN A 169 19.83 7.72 11.54
N GLN A 170 19.60 6.51 11.06
CA GLN A 170 19.18 5.37 11.87
C GLN A 170 20.31 4.92 12.82
N GLN A 171 21.55 4.89 12.35
CA GLN A 171 22.73 4.66 13.20
C GLN A 171 22.95 5.78 14.23
N GLN A 172 22.75 7.04 13.84
CA GLN A 172 22.83 8.18 14.76
C GLN A 172 21.73 8.13 15.81
N GLN A 173 20.50 7.78 15.44
CA GLN A 173 19.39 7.58 16.37
C GLN A 173 19.68 6.43 17.33
N GLN A 174 20.21 5.30 16.83
CA GLN A 174 20.62 4.19 17.69
C GLN A 174 21.74 4.58 18.65
N GLY A 175 22.76 5.31 18.19
CA GLY A 175 23.83 5.82 19.05
C GLY A 175 23.35 6.83 20.09
N ALA A 176 22.40 7.70 19.72
CA ALA A 176 21.77 8.64 20.65
C ALA A 176 20.93 7.91 21.71
N MET A 177 20.15 6.89 21.31
CA MET A 177 19.40 6.04 22.25
C MET A 177 20.34 5.32 23.22
N GLN A 178 21.43 4.73 22.72
CA GLN A 178 22.43 4.07 23.57
C GLN A 178 23.07 5.02 24.59
N MET A 179 23.44 6.23 24.18
CA MET A 179 23.96 7.24 25.12
C MET A 179 22.92 7.65 26.16
N GLN A 180 21.65 7.76 25.75
CA GLN A 180 20.58 8.13 26.66
C GLN A 180 20.27 7.01 27.67
N GLU A 181 20.25 5.75 27.24
CA GLU A 181 20.13 4.57 28.10
C GLU A 181 21.28 4.50 29.13
N GLU A 182 22.51 4.84 28.74
CA GLU A 182 23.67 4.85 29.64
C GLU A 182 23.60 6.01 30.67
N ALA A 183 23.10 7.17 30.25
CA ALA A 183 22.85 8.29 31.16
C ALA A 183 21.75 7.95 32.18
N GLU A 184 20.66 7.34 31.72
CA GLU A 184 19.52 6.95 32.55
C GLU A 184 19.91 5.90 33.60
N LEU A 185 20.75 4.94 33.21
CA LEU A 185 21.37 3.99 34.15
C LEU A 185 22.19 4.65 35.24
N THR A 186 23.03 5.61 34.84
CA THR A 186 23.92 6.31 35.77
C THR A 186 23.10 7.11 36.76
N GLU A 187 22.03 7.75 36.30
CA GLU A 187 21.10 8.48 37.14
C GLU A 187 20.31 7.55 38.09
N ALA A 188 19.80 6.42 37.60
CA ALA A 188 19.10 5.44 38.43
C ALA A 188 20.00 4.90 39.55
N ARG A 189 21.28 4.62 39.26
CA ARG A 189 22.27 4.23 40.28
C ARG A 189 22.46 5.33 41.34
N ALA A 190 22.62 6.58 40.92
CA ALA A 190 22.79 7.70 41.85
C ALA A 190 21.55 7.91 42.74
N ARG A 191 20.34 7.74 42.19
CA ARG A 191 19.09 7.81 42.96
C ARG A 191 18.99 6.68 43.98
N LEU A 192 19.37 5.46 43.62
CA LEU A 192 19.44 4.32 44.54
C LEU A 192 20.48 4.50 45.65
N GLU A 193 21.62 5.12 45.35
CA GLU A 193 22.62 5.45 46.36
C GLU A 193 22.10 6.49 47.36
N ALA A 194 21.38 7.51 46.87
CA ALA A 194 20.77 8.53 47.71
C ALA A 194 19.55 8.01 48.49
N ASN A 195 18.77 7.12 47.87
CA ASN A 195 17.57 6.51 48.43
C ASN A 195 17.50 5.01 48.04
N PRO A 196 17.97 4.10 48.92
CA PRO A 196 17.90 2.67 48.68
C PRO A 196 16.48 2.09 48.59
N SER A 197 15.44 2.87 48.91
CA SER A 197 14.03 2.47 48.82
C SER A 197 13.34 2.95 47.54
N ASP A 198 14.07 3.57 46.61
CA ASP A 198 13.53 3.97 45.30
C ASP A 198 13.34 2.73 44.39
N LEU A 199 12.12 2.18 44.44
CA LEU A 199 11.74 0.97 43.72
C LEU A 199 11.72 1.17 42.20
N GLU A 200 11.39 2.37 41.72
CA GLU A 200 11.37 2.69 40.29
C GLU A 200 12.80 2.66 39.72
N SER A 201 13.73 3.33 40.39
CA SER A 201 15.15 3.28 40.01
C SER A 201 15.71 1.85 40.14
N ALA A 202 15.26 1.08 41.13
CA ALA A 202 15.64 -0.33 41.28
C ALA A 202 15.12 -1.20 40.12
N SER A 203 13.87 -1.00 39.72
CA SER A 203 13.23 -1.73 38.63
C SER A 203 13.93 -1.43 37.30
N LEU A 204 14.15 -0.15 37.00
CA LEU A 204 14.86 0.29 35.80
C LEU A 204 16.29 -0.29 35.75
N LEU A 205 17.04 -0.15 36.85
CA LEU A 205 18.41 -0.67 36.92
C LEU A 205 18.42 -2.20 36.76
N SER A 206 17.52 -2.91 37.43
CA SER A 206 17.39 -4.37 37.32
C SER A 206 17.08 -4.81 35.88
N HIS A 207 16.06 -4.21 35.25
CA HIS A 207 15.67 -4.50 33.87
C HIS A 207 16.86 -4.36 32.93
N GLU A 208 17.58 -3.24 33.04
CA GLU A 208 18.73 -2.94 32.20
C GLU A 208 19.89 -3.92 32.42
N LEU A 209 20.20 -4.23 33.67
CA LEU A 209 21.22 -5.22 34.02
C LEU A 209 20.87 -6.60 33.44
N ILE A 210 19.59 -6.99 33.48
CA ILE A 210 19.10 -8.23 32.83
C ILE A 210 19.34 -8.18 31.32
N ARG A 211 18.99 -7.08 30.66
CA ARG A 211 19.19 -6.90 29.20
C ARG A 211 20.68 -7.00 28.83
N ARG A 212 21.56 -6.42 29.65
CA ARG A 212 23.02 -6.49 29.49
C ARG A 212 23.65 -7.80 29.96
N GLN A 213 22.84 -8.78 30.37
CA GLN A 213 23.27 -10.08 30.87
C GLN A 213 24.14 -10.01 32.15
N GLN A 214 24.05 -8.90 32.88
CA GLN A 214 24.71 -8.68 34.17
C GLN A 214 23.87 -9.27 35.31
N PHE A 215 23.59 -10.58 35.22
CA PHE A 215 22.58 -11.26 36.03
C PHE A 215 22.86 -11.26 37.54
N GLU A 216 24.13 -11.33 37.94
CA GLU A 216 24.47 -11.33 39.37
C GLU A 216 24.19 -9.98 40.03
N GLU A 217 24.53 -8.88 39.35
CA GLU A 217 24.22 -7.54 39.84
C GLU A 217 22.71 -7.29 39.85
N ALA A 218 22.02 -7.68 38.77
CA ALA A 218 20.56 -7.60 38.68
C ALA A 218 19.88 -8.33 39.84
N ALA A 219 20.36 -9.53 40.19
CA ALA A 219 19.81 -10.30 41.30
C ALA A 219 20.00 -9.62 42.65
N LEU A 220 21.14 -8.95 42.88
CA LEU A 220 21.38 -8.19 44.10
C LEU A 220 20.45 -6.97 44.19
N VAL A 221 20.31 -6.21 43.11
CA VAL A 221 19.42 -5.04 43.05
C VAL A 221 17.96 -5.47 43.26
N THR A 222 17.50 -6.47 42.51
CA THR A 222 16.15 -7.02 42.60
C THR A 222 15.83 -7.53 43.99
N ALA A 223 16.73 -8.30 44.61
CA ALA A 223 16.52 -8.86 45.94
C ALA A 223 16.43 -7.79 47.03
N LYS A 224 17.26 -6.74 46.95
CA LYS A 224 17.20 -5.60 47.88
C LYS A 224 15.88 -4.84 47.73
N ALA A 225 15.46 -4.57 46.50
CA ALA A 225 14.23 -3.84 46.26
C ALA A 225 12.98 -4.63 46.68
N LEU A 226 12.94 -5.95 46.42
CA LEU A 226 11.87 -6.82 46.92
C LEU A 226 11.88 -7.00 48.44
N ALA A 227 12.99 -6.73 49.13
CA ALA A 227 13.00 -6.67 50.59
C ALA A 227 12.34 -5.40 51.13
N VAL A 228 12.29 -4.33 50.33
CA VAL A 228 11.56 -3.09 50.63
C VAL A 228 10.07 -3.26 50.31
N ASP A 229 9.75 -3.75 49.12
CA ASP A 229 8.38 -4.10 48.73
C ASP A 229 8.31 -5.49 48.06
N PRO A 230 7.85 -6.51 48.79
CA PRO A 230 7.68 -7.86 48.25
C PRO A 230 6.62 -7.99 47.15
N PHE A 231 5.74 -6.99 47.00
CA PHE A 231 4.61 -7.00 46.08
C PHE A 231 4.83 -6.14 44.84
N HIS A 232 6.02 -5.59 44.62
CA HIS A 232 6.29 -4.82 43.42
C HIS A 232 6.27 -5.72 42.17
N VAL A 233 5.31 -5.48 41.27
CA VAL A 233 5.01 -6.35 40.10
C VAL A 233 6.23 -6.57 39.22
N GLU A 234 6.83 -5.49 38.74
CA GLU A 234 7.90 -5.54 37.75
C GLU A 234 9.17 -6.23 38.30
N LEU A 235 9.58 -5.87 39.52
CA LEU A 235 10.67 -6.53 40.22
C LEU A 235 10.42 -8.04 40.47
N ARG A 236 9.17 -8.47 40.68
CA ARG A 236 8.83 -9.90 40.74
C ARG A 236 8.96 -10.58 39.38
N VAL A 237 8.61 -9.89 38.28
CA VAL A 237 8.89 -10.37 36.91
C VAL A 237 10.39 -10.53 36.72
N HIS A 238 11.20 -9.53 37.06
CA HIS A 238 12.67 -9.60 36.98
C HIS A 238 13.25 -10.76 37.81
N ARG A 239 12.72 -10.99 39.02
CA ARG A 239 13.08 -12.17 39.83
C ARG A 239 12.79 -13.47 39.10
N GLY A 240 11.61 -13.62 38.50
CA GLY A 240 11.26 -14.78 37.69
C GLY A 240 12.26 -15.01 36.54
N VAL A 241 12.63 -13.96 35.82
CA VAL A 241 13.64 -14.02 34.75
C VAL A 241 15.01 -14.46 35.28
N LEU A 242 15.44 -13.90 36.41
CA LEU A 242 16.72 -14.25 37.03
C LEU A 242 16.74 -15.69 37.55
N ARG A 243 15.62 -16.22 38.05
CA ARG A 243 15.46 -17.63 38.40
C ARG A 243 15.64 -18.53 37.17
N ALA A 244 15.00 -18.18 36.05
CA ALA A 244 15.15 -18.92 34.80
C ALA A 244 16.62 -18.94 34.32
N THR A 245 17.31 -17.79 34.37
CA THR A 245 18.72 -17.69 33.99
C THR A 245 19.64 -18.55 34.88
N ARG A 246 19.29 -18.74 36.15
CA ARG A 246 19.99 -19.61 37.10
C ARG A 246 19.61 -21.09 36.98
N GLY A 247 18.76 -21.45 36.02
CA GLY A 247 18.35 -22.83 35.73
C GLY A 247 17.07 -23.28 36.44
N ASP A 248 16.48 -22.46 37.31
CA ASP A 248 15.17 -22.73 37.93
C ASP A 248 14.05 -22.35 36.96
N LEU A 249 13.96 -23.08 35.85
CA LEU A 249 12.98 -22.82 34.79
C LEU A 249 11.55 -23.08 35.26
N GLU A 250 11.34 -24.11 36.08
CA GLU A 250 10.03 -24.50 36.60
C GLU A 250 9.50 -23.49 37.61
N GLY A 251 10.35 -23.06 38.55
CA GLY A 251 9.99 -22.02 39.52
C GLY A 251 9.73 -20.67 38.86
N ALA A 252 10.52 -20.32 37.83
CA ALA A 252 10.29 -19.11 37.04
C ALA A 252 8.96 -19.14 36.29
N GLU A 253 8.65 -20.24 35.60
CA GLU A 253 7.38 -20.38 34.87
C GLU A 253 6.18 -20.29 35.81
N ALA A 254 6.21 -20.99 36.94
CA ALA A 254 5.14 -20.98 37.93
C ALA A 254 4.90 -19.57 38.48
N GLU A 255 5.97 -18.87 38.87
CA GLU A 255 5.88 -17.52 39.40
C GLU A 255 5.37 -16.51 38.36
N LEU A 256 5.93 -16.51 37.15
CA LEU A 256 5.52 -15.59 36.08
C LEU A 256 4.07 -15.86 35.63
N THR A 257 3.64 -17.12 35.60
CA THR A 257 2.27 -17.51 35.27
C THR A 257 1.28 -17.04 36.33
N GLU A 258 1.63 -17.16 37.62
CA GLU A 258 0.81 -16.62 38.71
C GLU A 258 0.68 -15.09 38.61
N LEU A 259 1.79 -14.39 38.35
CA LEU A 259 1.84 -12.93 38.20
C LEU A 259 0.88 -12.44 37.12
N VAL A 260 0.98 -12.96 35.89
CA VAL A 260 0.15 -12.50 34.77
C VAL A 260 -1.33 -12.83 34.93
N ASN A 261 -1.65 -13.88 35.68
CA ASN A 261 -3.05 -14.25 35.93
C ASN A 261 -3.67 -13.46 37.08
N THR A 262 -2.86 -12.92 37.98
CA THR A 262 -3.33 -12.21 39.17
C THR A 262 -3.33 -10.70 38.96
N TRP A 263 -2.29 -10.17 38.33
CA TRP A 263 -2.03 -8.74 38.23
C TRP A 263 -2.06 -8.29 36.77
N PRO A 264 -2.97 -7.36 36.41
CA PRO A 264 -3.01 -6.80 35.07
C PRO A 264 -1.63 -6.30 34.64
N ASP A 265 -0.97 -5.46 35.44
CA ASP A 265 0.30 -4.79 35.11
C ASP A 265 1.52 -5.72 34.91
N ALA A 266 1.33 -7.04 35.05
CA ALA A 266 2.37 -8.03 34.85
C ALA A 266 2.47 -8.51 33.38
N GLN A 267 1.90 -7.82 32.39
CA GLN A 267 1.87 -8.30 31.00
C GLN A 267 3.27 -8.58 30.45
N GLU A 268 4.30 -7.85 30.91
CA GLU A 268 5.70 -8.11 30.54
C GLU A 268 6.14 -9.57 30.82
N ALA A 269 5.56 -10.21 31.84
CA ALA A 269 5.79 -11.62 32.14
C ALA A 269 5.43 -12.55 30.96
N LEU A 270 4.49 -12.18 30.09
CA LEU A 270 4.13 -12.97 28.90
C LEU A 270 5.28 -13.06 27.89
N ILE A 271 6.06 -11.99 27.70
CA ILE A 271 7.23 -12.02 26.82
C ILE A 271 8.28 -13.00 27.36
N PHE A 272 8.48 -12.99 28.69
CA PHE A 272 9.42 -13.90 29.33
C PHE A 272 8.93 -15.34 29.34
N LEU A 273 7.64 -15.60 29.58
CA LEU A 273 7.03 -16.92 29.46
C LEU A 273 7.14 -17.46 28.03
N GLY A 274 6.90 -16.62 27.02
CA GLY A 274 7.10 -16.99 25.62
C GLY A 274 8.55 -17.36 25.32
N SER A 275 9.51 -16.55 25.81
CA SER A 275 10.94 -16.81 25.66
C SER A 275 11.39 -18.09 26.39
N LEU A 276 10.82 -18.36 27.56
CA LEU A 276 11.08 -19.57 28.34
C LEU A 276 10.53 -20.82 27.63
N ALA A 277 9.34 -20.73 27.05
CA ALA A 277 8.76 -21.79 26.23
C ALA A 277 9.62 -22.09 25.00
N LEU A 278 10.15 -21.06 24.32
CA LEU A 278 11.11 -21.26 23.22
C LEU A 278 12.39 -21.96 23.66
N ARG A 279 12.93 -21.63 24.84
CA ARG A 279 14.10 -22.32 25.41
C ARG A 279 13.83 -23.81 25.69
N ARG A 280 12.56 -24.17 25.92
CA ARG A 280 12.10 -25.56 26.08
C ARG A 280 11.62 -26.19 24.78
N GLU A 281 11.82 -25.53 23.66
CA GLU A 281 11.36 -25.95 22.33
C GLU A 281 9.84 -26.08 22.19
N ASP A 282 9.06 -25.57 23.16
CA ASP A 282 7.60 -25.55 23.12
C ASP A 282 7.12 -24.30 22.35
N LYS A 283 7.19 -24.40 21.02
CA LYS A 283 6.81 -23.31 20.11
C LYS A 283 5.33 -22.96 20.22
N VAL A 284 4.47 -23.91 20.58
CA VAL A 284 3.02 -23.70 20.69
C VAL A 284 2.72 -22.80 21.88
N LYS A 285 3.26 -23.12 23.07
CA LYS A 285 3.11 -22.24 24.23
C LYS A 285 3.78 -20.89 24.04
N ALA A 286 4.94 -20.85 23.37
CA ALA A 286 5.60 -19.61 23.06
C ALA A 286 4.70 -18.68 22.22
N LEU A 287 4.07 -19.24 21.19
CA LEU A 287 3.12 -18.51 20.35
C LEU A 287 1.92 -18.01 21.17
N GLU A 288 1.33 -18.85 22.02
CA GLU A 288 0.20 -18.47 22.87
C GLU A 288 0.53 -17.26 23.76
N HIS A 289 1.68 -17.28 24.44
CA HIS A 289 2.09 -16.18 25.32
C HIS A 289 2.35 -14.89 24.53
N PHE A 290 3.02 -14.96 23.38
CA PHE A 290 3.27 -13.78 22.56
C PHE A 290 1.98 -13.20 21.95
N GLU A 291 1.05 -14.05 21.53
CA GLU A 291 -0.25 -13.61 21.03
C GLU A 291 -1.07 -12.95 22.15
N ARG A 292 -1.11 -13.54 23.34
CA ARG A 292 -1.75 -12.93 24.51
C ARG A 292 -1.17 -11.56 24.82
N PHE A 293 0.17 -11.42 24.81
CA PHE A 293 0.82 -10.12 24.99
C PHE A 293 0.41 -9.11 23.91
N SER A 294 0.33 -9.55 22.64
CA SER A 294 -0.04 -8.67 21.51
C SER A 294 -1.48 -8.14 21.59
N VAL A 295 -2.36 -8.85 22.31
CA VAL A 295 -3.75 -8.46 22.55
C VAL A 295 -3.87 -7.56 23.78
N GLU A 296 -3.14 -7.87 24.84
CA GLU A 296 -3.23 -7.14 26.12
C GLU A 296 -2.45 -5.82 26.13
N VAL A 297 -1.36 -5.73 25.37
CA VAL A 297 -0.48 -4.55 25.34
C VAL A 297 -0.70 -3.73 24.08
N PRO A 298 -0.89 -2.40 24.17
CA PRO A 298 -1.02 -1.52 23.01
C PRO A 298 0.18 -1.62 22.07
N ARG A 299 -0.04 -1.56 20.75
CA ARG A 299 1.02 -1.66 19.72
C ARG A 299 2.19 -0.71 19.91
N THR A 300 1.98 0.47 20.52
CA THR A 300 3.03 1.46 20.80
C THR A 300 4.03 1.00 21.86
N MET A 301 3.65 0.04 22.71
CA MET A 301 4.47 -0.51 23.80
C MET A 301 4.97 -1.93 23.47
N GLN A 302 4.64 -2.46 22.27
CA GLN A 302 5.10 -3.78 21.86
C GLN A 302 6.54 -3.73 21.33
N PRO A 303 7.38 -4.73 21.65
CA PRO A 303 8.70 -4.85 21.03
C PRO A 303 8.56 -4.95 19.49
N PRO A 304 9.40 -4.27 18.70
CA PRO A 304 9.27 -4.24 17.25
C PRO A 304 9.40 -5.63 16.62
N GLN A 305 10.20 -6.52 17.23
CA GLN A 305 10.35 -7.91 16.79
C GLN A 305 9.19 -8.86 17.14
N LEU A 306 8.21 -8.45 17.95
CA LEU A 306 7.12 -9.32 18.39
C LEU A 306 6.26 -9.84 17.22
N GLY A 307 5.83 -8.95 16.33
CA GLY A 307 5.00 -9.31 15.18
C GLY A 307 5.67 -10.31 14.23
N PRO A 308 6.91 -10.05 13.78
CA PRO A 308 7.70 -11.01 13.00
C PRO A 308 7.89 -12.35 13.72
N ALA A 309 8.16 -12.34 15.03
CA ALA A 309 8.33 -13.57 15.82
C ALA A 309 7.05 -14.42 15.86
N ILE A 310 5.89 -13.81 16.08
CA ILE A 310 4.57 -14.50 16.03
C ILE A 310 4.34 -15.11 14.64
N ALA A 311 4.59 -14.35 13.58
CA ALA A 311 4.40 -14.83 12.21
C ALA A 311 5.31 -16.02 11.88
N GLN A 312 6.57 -15.96 12.30
CA GLN A 312 7.53 -17.05 12.12
C GLN A 312 7.08 -18.30 12.88
N LEU A 313 6.69 -18.17 14.16
CA LEU A 313 6.24 -19.32 14.96
C LEU A 313 5.00 -19.98 14.37
N ARG A 314 4.03 -19.21 13.87
CA ARG A 314 2.86 -19.76 13.16
C ARG A 314 3.25 -20.57 11.93
N ALA A 315 4.18 -20.06 11.13
CA ALA A 315 4.65 -20.75 9.94
C ALA A 315 5.41 -22.04 10.27
N GLU A 316 6.26 -22.00 11.30
CA GLU A 316 7.00 -23.18 11.77
C GLU A 316 6.07 -24.27 12.30
N ILE A 317 5.06 -23.91 13.09
CA ILE A 317 4.07 -24.86 13.63
C ILE A 317 3.22 -25.45 12.51
N ALA A 318 2.80 -24.64 11.52
CA ALA A 318 2.00 -25.10 10.40
C ALA A 318 2.76 -26.02 9.41
N ASN A 319 4.09 -25.93 9.39
CA ASN A 319 4.96 -26.73 8.53
C ASN A 319 5.51 -28.00 9.22
N VAL A 320 5.07 -28.31 10.45
CA VAL A 320 5.40 -29.60 11.08
C VAL A 320 4.50 -30.68 10.45
N PRO A 321 5.06 -31.70 9.77
CA PRO A 321 4.31 -32.73 9.05
C PRO A 321 3.53 -33.68 9.98
#